data_AF-A0A7Y2EAQ6-F1
#
_entry.id   AF-A0A7Y2EAQ6-F1
#
_cell.length_a   1.000
_cell.length_b   1.000
_cell.length_c   1.000
_cell.angle_alpha   90.00
_cell.angle_beta   90.00
_cell.angle_gamma   90.00
#
_symmetry.space_group_name_H-M   'P 1'
#
loop_
_entity.id
_entity.type
_entity.pdbx_description
1 polymer ?
#
loop_
_entity_poly.entity_id
_entity_poly.type
_entity_poly.pdbx_seq_one_letter_code
_entity_poly.pdbx_strand_id
1 'polypeptide(L)'
;MTWRISDTTIEDELKPFEENGFDSAKLAKFTQIAEMFEDQSQVDLYLAKLEAAVLQKELALRDVVTNEDKRWSQALYDILRESEDAAGFDKTQVWYLEGVVSADQFFEMMRGPIAFMDPNVTPKHGAETHRIQWWMVGELLGAAEGGPLFSSTADPKASSGDSSEDTLWYKVFDYQSHGANIDGTLNGTARSPEFLKQHLSVMNYSSLVKAEEGSMSWTNGAKNRSHKITRFESKYEVKKKKKLT
;
A
#
# COMPACT_ATOMS: atom_id res chain seq x y z
N MET A 1 -21.49 -2.86 -4.49
CA MET A 1 -21.45 -3.75 -5.68
C MET A 1 -20.24 -4.63 -5.47
N THR A 2 -20.37 -5.95 -5.51
CA THR A 2 -19.20 -6.82 -5.31
C THR A 2 -18.49 -6.98 -6.65
N TRP A 3 -17.22 -6.63 -6.67
CA TRP A 3 -16.31 -7.00 -7.73
C TRP A 3 -15.94 -8.46 -7.49
N ARG A 4 -16.51 -9.39 -8.24
CA ARG A 4 -16.08 -10.79 -8.21
C ARG A 4 -15.56 -11.18 -9.56
N ILE A 5 -14.43 -11.88 -9.55
CA ILE A 5 -13.70 -12.27 -10.75
C ILE A 5 -13.70 -13.80 -10.94
N SER A 6 -14.13 -14.53 -9.90
CA SER A 6 -14.18 -15.99 -9.90
C SER A 6 -15.46 -16.49 -9.25
N ASP A 7 -15.86 -17.70 -9.65
CA ASP A 7 -16.90 -18.49 -8.99
C ASP A 7 -16.39 -19.11 -7.68
N THR A 8 -15.07 -19.10 -7.46
CA THR A 8 -14.44 -19.56 -6.20
C THR A 8 -14.54 -18.47 -5.13
N THR A 9 -14.80 -18.87 -3.89
CA THR A 9 -14.80 -17.95 -2.76
C THR A 9 -13.38 -17.72 -2.25
N ILE A 10 -13.15 -16.60 -1.55
CA ILE A 10 -11.85 -16.38 -0.92
C ILE A 10 -11.55 -17.45 0.13
N GLU A 11 -12.56 -17.98 0.81
CA GLU A 11 -12.39 -19.08 1.76
C GLU A 11 -11.85 -20.34 1.08
N ASP A 12 -12.33 -20.64 -0.13
CA ASP A 12 -11.80 -21.75 -0.94
C ASP A 12 -10.36 -21.47 -1.38
N GLU A 13 -10.03 -20.24 -1.77
CA GLU A 13 -8.67 -19.82 -2.15
C GLU A 13 -7.69 -19.90 -0.96
N LEU A 14 -8.16 -19.66 0.27
CA LEU A 14 -7.32 -19.62 1.48
C LEU A 14 -7.24 -20.95 2.24
N LYS A 15 -8.12 -21.91 1.94
CA LYS A 15 -8.13 -23.25 2.56
C LYS A 15 -6.79 -24.00 2.48
N PRO A 16 -6.03 -23.98 1.36
CA PRO A 16 -4.74 -24.67 1.30
C PRO A 16 -3.71 -24.17 2.32
N PHE A 17 -3.76 -22.89 2.71
CA PHE A 17 -2.85 -22.35 3.73
C PHE A 17 -3.21 -22.83 5.14
N GLU A 18 -4.51 -23.02 5.42
CA GLU A 18 -4.97 -23.65 6.66
C GLU A 18 -4.51 -25.11 6.72
N GLU A 19 -4.63 -25.85 5.61
CA GLU A 19 -4.16 -27.23 5.49
C GLU A 19 -2.63 -27.34 5.65
N ASN A 20 -1.88 -26.31 5.24
CA ASN A 20 -0.44 -26.19 5.49
C ASN A 20 -0.10 -25.70 6.92
N GLY A 21 -1.10 -25.55 7.78
CA GLY A 21 -0.95 -25.22 9.19
C GLY A 21 -0.57 -23.77 9.47
N PHE A 22 -0.90 -22.85 8.57
CA PHE A 22 -0.84 -21.41 8.83
C PHE A 22 -1.88 -21.03 9.90
N ASP A 23 -1.64 -19.94 10.62
CA ASP A 23 -2.45 -19.55 11.77
C ASP A 23 -3.89 -19.20 11.36
N SER A 24 -4.88 -19.98 11.81
CA SER A 24 -6.30 -19.78 11.45
C SER A 24 -6.86 -18.43 11.88
N ALA A 25 -6.37 -17.85 12.99
CA ALA A 25 -6.82 -16.52 13.43
C ALA A 25 -6.29 -15.41 12.49
N LYS A 26 -5.09 -15.58 11.93
CA LYS A 26 -4.58 -14.71 10.88
C LYS A 26 -5.30 -14.95 9.55
N LEU A 27 -5.60 -16.19 9.17
CA LEU A 27 -6.39 -16.48 7.96
C LEU A 27 -7.74 -15.79 8.00
N ALA A 28 -8.45 -15.86 9.12
CA ALA A 28 -9.73 -15.17 9.28
C ALA A 28 -9.64 -13.65 9.05
N LYS A 29 -8.48 -13.04 9.35
CA LYS A 29 -8.22 -11.62 9.04
C LYS A 29 -7.92 -11.41 7.56
N PHE A 30 -7.15 -12.30 6.93
CA PHE A 30 -6.90 -12.23 5.49
C PHE A 30 -8.17 -12.46 4.65
N THR A 31 -9.07 -13.34 5.10
CA THR A 31 -10.42 -13.48 4.54
C THR A 31 -11.15 -12.14 4.58
N GLN A 32 -11.27 -11.50 5.76
CA GLN A 32 -11.92 -10.20 5.91
C GLN A 32 -11.30 -9.10 5.02
N ILE A 33 -9.96 -9.10 4.89
CA ILE A 33 -9.25 -8.15 4.03
C ILE A 33 -9.61 -8.34 2.56
N ALA A 34 -9.56 -9.58 2.08
CA ALA A 34 -9.89 -9.88 0.70
C ALA A 34 -11.36 -9.62 0.40
N GLU A 35 -12.29 -9.97 1.29
CA GLU A 35 -13.71 -9.61 1.17
C GLU A 35 -13.90 -8.09 1.07
N MET A 36 -13.16 -7.31 1.88
CA MET A 36 -13.18 -5.85 1.81
C MET A 36 -12.70 -5.34 0.45
N PHE A 37 -11.62 -5.89 -0.10
CA PHE A 37 -11.11 -5.52 -1.42
C PHE A 37 -12.00 -5.96 -2.59
N GLU A 38 -12.89 -6.92 -2.38
CA GLU A 38 -13.93 -7.33 -3.33
C GLU A 38 -15.21 -6.50 -3.23
N ASP A 39 -15.43 -5.75 -2.15
CA ASP A 39 -16.59 -4.87 -1.99
C ASP A 39 -16.27 -3.44 -2.42
N GLN A 40 -16.76 -3.05 -3.60
CA GLN A 40 -16.64 -1.68 -4.11
C GLN A 40 -17.02 -0.61 -3.10
N SER A 41 -18.12 -0.83 -2.36
CA SER A 41 -18.65 0.19 -1.46
C SER A 41 -17.75 0.40 -0.25
N GLN A 42 -17.07 -0.66 0.22
CA GLN A 42 -16.05 -0.56 1.26
C GLN A 42 -14.79 0.12 0.72
N VAL A 43 -14.32 -0.29 -0.46
CA VAL A 43 -13.14 0.32 -1.08
C VAL A 43 -13.36 1.82 -1.32
N ASP A 44 -14.51 2.21 -1.89
CA ASP A 44 -14.86 3.61 -2.13
C ASP A 44 -14.99 4.40 -0.82
N LEU A 45 -15.49 3.79 0.26
CA LEU A 45 -15.53 4.41 1.58
C LEU A 45 -14.11 4.77 2.08
N TYR A 46 -13.17 3.82 1.99
CA TYR A 46 -11.80 4.06 2.43
C TYR A 46 -11.05 5.03 1.51
N LEU A 47 -11.24 4.93 0.19
CA LEU A 47 -10.64 5.86 -0.76
C LEU A 47 -11.14 7.29 -0.55
N ALA A 48 -12.43 7.49 -0.32
CA ALA A 48 -12.99 8.82 -0.04
C ALA A 48 -12.40 9.41 1.25
N LYS A 49 -12.19 8.59 2.28
CA LYS A 49 -11.50 9.02 3.52
C LYS A 49 -10.06 9.43 3.24
N LEU A 50 -9.30 8.62 2.50
CA LEU A 50 -7.90 8.91 2.19
C LEU A 50 -7.75 10.15 1.30
N GLU A 51 -8.58 10.28 0.27
CA GLU A 51 -8.63 11.46 -0.62
C GLU A 51 -8.86 12.75 0.20
N ALA A 52 -9.83 12.74 1.12
CA ALA A 52 -10.10 13.88 1.99
C ALA A 52 -8.91 14.21 2.91
N ALA A 53 -8.25 13.18 3.47
CA ALA A 53 -7.07 13.36 4.30
C ALA A 53 -5.89 13.94 3.51
N VAL A 54 -5.64 13.44 2.29
CA VAL A 54 -4.59 13.95 1.40
C VAL A 54 -4.83 15.40 1.03
N LEU A 55 -6.07 15.77 0.67
CA LEU A 55 -6.41 17.16 0.38
C LEU A 55 -6.14 18.10 1.58
N GLN A 56 -6.52 17.68 2.78
CA GLN A 56 -6.27 18.46 4.00
C GLN A 56 -4.77 18.59 4.29
N LYS A 57 -4.00 17.51 4.16
CA LYS A 57 -2.56 17.50 4.40
C LYS A 57 -1.82 18.32 3.35
N GLU A 58 -2.21 18.26 2.07
CA GLU A 58 -1.64 19.08 1.00
C GLU A 58 -1.81 20.58 1.31
N LEU A 59 -3.01 21.01 1.71
CA LEU A 59 -3.29 22.40 2.09
C LEU A 59 -2.35 22.89 3.19
N ALA A 60 -2.10 22.06 4.20
CA ALA A 60 -1.18 22.36 5.29
C ALA A 60 0.30 22.43 4.84
N LEU A 61 0.65 21.79 3.73
CA LEU A 61 2.01 21.79 3.18
C LEU A 61 2.31 22.96 2.24
N ARG A 62 1.31 23.76 1.84
CA ARG A 62 1.47 24.87 0.86
C ARG A 62 2.49 25.91 1.25
N ASP A 63 2.59 26.20 2.55
CA ASP A 63 3.52 27.21 3.06
C ASP A 63 4.96 26.69 3.21
N VAL A 64 5.17 25.37 3.13
CA VAL A 64 6.47 24.72 3.42
C VAL A 64 7.08 24.01 2.23
N VAL A 65 6.28 23.51 1.28
CA VAL A 65 6.74 22.80 0.09
C VAL A 65 6.21 23.53 -1.14
N THR A 66 7.08 24.20 -1.89
CA THR A 66 6.66 25.10 -2.97
C THR A 66 6.31 24.38 -4.28
N ASN A 67 6.93 23.23 -4.54
CA ASN A 67 6.62 22.40 -5.71
C ASN A 67 5.33 21.59 -5.45
N GLU A 68 4.35 21.73 -6.35
CA GLU A 68 3.02 21.11 -6.19
C GLU A 68 3.06 19.58 -6.23
N ASP A 69 3.75 18.97 -7.20
CA ASP A 69 3.84 17.51 -7.33
C ASP A 69 4.47 16.88 -6.08
N LYS A 70 5.50 17.54 -5.53
CA LYS A 70 6.13 17.17 -4.26
C LYS A 70 5.20 17.34 -3.06
N ARG A 71 4.27 18.29 -3.09
CA ARG A 71 3.28 18.46 -2.00
C ARG A 71 2.30 17.30 -1.96
N TRP A 72 1.70 16.95 -3.09
CA TRP A 72 0.71 15.88 -3.16
C TRP A 72 1.29 14.54 -2.70
N SER A 73 2.46 14.20 -3.25
CA SER A 73 3.20 12.99 -2.85
C SER A 73 3.64 13.01 -1.38
N GLN A 74 4.08 14.15 -0.84
CA GLN A 74 4.45 14.26 0.57
C GLN A 74 3.22 14.11 1.48
N ALA A 75 2.08 14.68 1.08
CA ALA A 75 0.83 14.57 1.82
C ALA A 75 0.40 13.11 1.99
N LEU A 76 0.39 12.34 0.90
CA LEU A 76 0.08 10.91 0.93
C LEU A 76 1.14 10.15 1.74
N TYR A 77 2.43 10.38 1.48
CA TYR A 77 3.52 9.72 2.20
C TYR A 77 3.39 9.89 3.72
N ASP A 78 3.11 11.11 4.20
CA ASP A 78 2.98 11.40 5.62
C ASP A 78 1.80 10.65 6.24
N ILE A 79 0.64 10.63 5.59
CA ILE A 79 -0.56 9.92 6.08
C ILE A 79 -0.30 8.41 6.17
N LEU A 80 0.27 7.84 5.11
CA LEU A 80 0.61 6.41 5.07
C LEU A 80 1.65 6.08 6.15
N ARG A 81 2.67 6.93 6.33
CA ARG A 81 3.72 6.73 7.32
C ARG A 81 3.22 6.83 8.76
N GLU A 82 2.28 7.74 9.04
CA GLU A 82 1.62 7.85 10.34
C GLU A 82 0.85 6.56 10.67
N SER A 83 0.14 5.99 9.69
CA SER A 83 -0.57 4.71 9.85
C SER A 83 0.40 3.53 10.04
N GLU A 84 1.45 3.45 9.23
CA GLU A 84 2.50 2.42 9.34
C GLU A 84 3.23 2.48 10.70
N ASP A 85 3.56 3.68 11.18
CA ASP A 85 4.18 3.89 12.50
C ASP A 85 3.27 3.38 13.63
N ALA A 86 1.96 3.64 13.52
CA ALA A 86 0.96 3.15 14.47
C ALA A 86 0.77 1.62 14.37
N ALA A 87 1.02 1.06 13.19
CA ALA A 87 0.91 -0.36 12.92
C ALA A 87 2.15 -1.20 13.25
N GLY A 88 3.18 -0.57 13.82
CA GLY A 88 4.38 -1.27 14.26
C GLY A 88 5.39 -1.52 13.15
N PHE A 89 5.27 -0.82 12.01
CA PHE A 89 6.33 -0.82 11.01
C PHE A 89 7.57 -0.06 11.50
N ASP A 90 8.74 -0.36 10.93
CA ASP A 90 10.00 0.32 11.25
C ASP A 90 9.87 1.83 10.99
N LYS A 91 9.99 2.63 12.06
CA LYS A 91 9.77 4.09 12.05
C LYS A 91 10.88 4.88 11.37
N THR A 92 11.97 4.20 11.00
CA THR A 92 13.20 4.79 10.51
C THR A 92 13.53 4.38 9.08
N GLN A 93 12.78 3.45 8.48
CA GLN A 93 13.09 2.89 7.18
C GLN A 93 11.85 2.69 6.31
N VAL A 94 12.01 2.96 5.02
CA VAL A 94 11.12 2.52 3.94
C VAL A 94 12.00 1.93 2.85
N TRP A 95 11.61 0.78 2.31
CA TRP A 95 12.29 0.20 1.15
C TRP A 95 11.80 0.88 -0.11
N TYR A 96 12.72 1.19 -1.01
CA TYR A 96 12.40 1.71 -2.34
C TYR A 96 12.80 0.61 -3.32
N LEU A 97 11.80 -0.06 -3.87
CA LEU A 97 11.97 -1.09 -4.88
C LEU A 97 12.20 -0.41 -6.22
N GLU A 98 13.44 -0.42 -6.69
CA GLU A 98 13.79 0.05 -8.04
C GLU A 98 14.00 -1.18 -8.94
N GLY A 99 13.06 -1.42 -9.85
CA GLY A 99 13.10 -2.52 -10.81
C GLY A 99 12.56 -3.85 -10.27
N VAL A 100 12.68 -4.91 -11.06
CA VAL A 100 12.12 -6.23 -10.74
C VAL A 100 12.98 -6.95 -9.70
N VAL A 101 12.39 -7.28 -8.56
CA VAL A 101 12.97 -8.17 -7.54
C VAL A 101 12.46 -9.61 -7.73
N SER A 102 13.24 -10.60 -7.30
CA SER A 102 12.73 -11.98 -7.26
C SER A 102 11.71 -12.16 -6.13
N ALA A 103 10.84 -13.17 -6.26
CA ALA A 103 9.89 -13.52 -5.19
C ALA A 103 10.61 -13.76 -3.85
N ASP A 104 11.73 -14.48 -3.85
CA ASP A 104 12.52 -14.71 -2.63
C ASP A 104 13.02 -13.40 -2.00
N GLN A 105 13.54 -12.47 -2.82
CA GLN A 105 14.00 -11.17 -2.35
C GLN A 105 12.84 -10.35 -1.77
N PHE A 106 11.69 -10.39 -2.43
CA PHE A 106 10.49 -9.73 -1.96
C PHE A 106 10.04 -10.32 -0.60
N PHE A 107 9.92 -11.64 -0.47
CA PHE A 107 9.54 -12.27 0.80
C PHE A 107 10.57 -12.07 1.90
N GLU A 108 11.87 -12.03 1.59
CA GLU A 108 12.91 -11.66 2.56
C GLU A 108 12.70 -10.26 3.13
N MET A 109 12.27 -9.31 2.30
CA MET A 109 11.92 -7.96 2.75
C MET A 109 10.69 -7.96 3.64
N MET A 110 9.67 -8.72 3.25
CA MET A 110 8.39 -8.82 3.96
C MET A 110 8.54 -9.45 5.35
N ARG A 111 9.59 -10.24 5.63
CA ARG A 111 9.83 -10.83 6.97
C ARG A 111 10.02 -9.77 8.07
N GLY A 112 10.48 -8.57 7.71
CA GLY A 112 10.50 -7.43 8.62
C GLY A 112 9.26 -6.57 8.41
N PRO A 113 8.71 -5.93 9.46
CA PRO A 113 7.62 -4.97 9.30
C PRO A 113 8.19 -3.66 8.75
N ILE A 114 8.70 -3.64 7.53
CA ILE A 114 9.23 -2.44 6.89
C ILE A 114 8.38 -2.15 5.67
N ALA A 115 7.80 -0.95 5.64
CA ALA A 115 7.01 -0.52 4.50
C ALA A 115 7.90 -0.40 3.27
N PHE A 116 7.32 -0.61 2.10
CA PHE A 116 8.02 -0.43 0.83
C PHE A 116 7.21 0.47 -0.10
N MET A 117 7.93 1.23 -0.92
CA MET A 117 7.42 1.93 -2.08
C MET A 117 8.03 1.27 -3.31
N ASP A 118 7.25 1.15 -4.37
CA ASP A 118 7.70 0.59 -5.63
C ASP A 118 7.71 1.64 -6.75
N PRO A 119 8.60 2.64 -6.69
CA PRO A 119 8.73 3.60 -7.76
C PRO A 119 9.42 2.94 -8.95
N ASN A 120 8.72 2.91 -10.09
CA ASN A 120 9.22 2.63 -11.44
C ASN A 120 9.12 1.18 -11.95
N VAL A 121 8.22 0.33 -11.44
CA VAL A 121 7.92 -0.98 -12.07
C VAL A 121 7.03 -0.86 -13.34
N THR A 122 7.12 0.29 -14.02
CA THR A 122 6.31 0.76 -15.16
C THR A 122 4.96 1.37 -14.76
N PRO A 123 4.44 2.37 -15.51
CA PRO A 123 3.14 2.99 -15.21
C PRO A 123 1.93 2.03 -15.21
N LYS A 124 2.10 0.76 -15.61
CA LYS A 124 1.01 -0.20 -15.75
C LYS A 124 0.90 -1.20 -14.59
N HIS A 125 1.92 -1.33 -13.75
CA HIS A 125 1.98 -2.40 -12.75
C HIS A 125 1.25 -2.07 -11.44
N GLY A 126 0.92 -0.80 -11.19
CA GLY A 126 0.08 -0.40 -10.05
C GLY A 126 0.67 -0.62 -8.67
N ALA A 127 1.85 -1.23 -8.54
CA ALA A 127 2.50 -1.62 -7.30
C ALA A 127 2.68 -0.46 -6.31
N GLU A 128 2.69 0.78 -6.79
CA GLU A 128 2.68 1.98 -5.95
C GLU A 128 1.46 2.03 -4.99
N THR A 129 0.33 1.43 -5.40
CA THR A 129 -0.91 1.38 -4.61
C THR A 129 -0.89 0.35 -3.46
N HIS A 130 0.14 -0.49 -3.32
CA HIS A 130 0.23 -1.43 -2.21
C HIS A 130 0.22 -0.74 -0.85
N ARG A 131 0.82 0.45 -0.72
CA ARG A 131 0.77 1.19 0.54
C ARG A 131 -0.63 1.75 0.83
N ILE A 132 -1.40 2.08 -0.21
CA ILE A 132 -2.82 2.42 -0.07
C ILE A 132 -3.61 1.19 0.41
N GLN A 133 -3.40 0.01 -0.18
CA GLN A 133 -4.01 -1.24 0.30
C GLN A 133 -3.69 -1.48 1.78
N TRP A 134 -2.43 -1.33 2.21
CA TRP A 134 -2.04 -1.48 3.61
C TRP A 134 -2.67 -0.44 4.54
N TRP A 135 -2.83 0.80 4.08
CA TRP A 135 -3.56 1.80 4.83
C TRP A 135 -5.03 1.41 5.03
N MET A 136 -5.70 0.87 4.00
CA MET A 136 -7.07 0.36 4.11
C MET A 136 -7.18 -0.81 5.11
N VAL A 137 -6.19 -1.71 5.12
CA VAL A 137 -6.11 -2.79 6.12
C VAL A 137 -6.01 -2.22 7.54
N GLY A 138 -5.20 -1.18 7.73
CA GLY A 138 -5.10 -0.47 9.02
C GLY A 138 -6.41 0.17 9.46
N GLU A 139 -7.18 0.74 8.53
CA GLU A 139 -8.52 1.26 8.80
C GLU A 139 -9.54 0.16 9.12
N LEU A 140 -9.43 -1.00 8.47
CA LEU A 140 -10.35 -2.14 8.64
C LEU A 140 -10.13 -2.84 9.99
N LEU A 141 -8.89 -3.23 10.29
CA LEU A 141 -8.56 -4.09 11.44
C LEU A 141 -8.07 -3.30 12.67
N GLY A 142 -7.78 -2.01 12.48
CA GLY A 142 -7.10 -1.17 13.45
C GLY A 142 -5.58 -1.25 13.34
N ALA A 143 -4.91 -0.14 13.64
CA ALA A 143 -3.48 0.02 13.37
C ALA A 143 -2.61 -1.08 14.02
N ALA A 144 -2.85 -1.42 15.29
CA ALA A 144 -1.95 -2.27 16.09
C ALA A 144 -1.65 -3.67 15.51
N GLU A 145 -2.40 -4.13 14.51
CA GLU A 145 -2.23 -5.45 13.91
C GLU A 145 -1.51 -5.45 12.55
N GLY A 146 -1.32 -4.29 11.93
CA GLY A 146 -0.88 -4.19 10.53
C GLY A 146 0.53 -4.73 10.26
N GLY A 147 1.54 -4.32 11.03
CA GLY A 147 2.94 -4.76 10.83
C GLY A 147 3.16 -6.26 11.08
N PRO A 148 2.64 -6.84 12.18
CA PRO A 148 2.69 -8.29 12.40
C PRO A 148 1.92 -9.09 11.34
N LEU A 149 0.79 -8.57 10.85
CA LEU A 149 0.02 -9.22 9.79
C LEU A 149 0.75 -9.15 8.44
N PHE A 150 1.30 -7.98 8.09
CA PHE A 150 2.20 -7.78 6.94
C PHE A 150 3.32 -8.81 6.94
N SER A 151 4.04 -8.93 8.06
CA SER A 151 5.19 -9.82 8.15
C SER A 151 4.82 -11.29 8.06
N SER A 152 3.56 -11.63 8.38
CA SER A 152 3.07 -13.02 8.30
C SER A 152 2.84 -13.51 6.87
N THR A 153 2.76 -12.61 5.88
CA THR A 153 2.67 -13.02 4.47
C THR A 153 3.96 -13.68 3.96
N ALA A 154 5.07 -13.53 4.69
CA ALA A 154 6.36 -14.16 4.42
C ALA A 154 6.64 -15.41 5.30
N ASP A 155 5.67 -15.88 6.08
CA ASP A 155 5.78 -17.15 6.79
C ASP A 155 5.94 -18.29 5.76
N PRO A 156 6.82 -19.28 5.98
CA PRO A 156 6.92 -20.44 5.09
C PRO A 156 5.59 -21.17 4.85
N LYS A 157 4.67 -21.11 5.83
CA LYS A 157 3.32 -21.68 5.72
C LYS A 157 2.32 -20.78 5.00
N ALA A 158 2.69 -19.54 4.71
CA ALA A 158 1.96 -18.62 3.84
C ALA A 158 2.21 -18.91 2.34
N SER A 159 2.81 -20.06 2.02
CA SER A 159 2.88 -20.66 0.70
C SER A 159 2.15 -22.00 0.72
N SER A 160 1.31 -22.27 -0.27
CA SER A 160 0.57 -23.53 -0.42
C SER A 160 1.05 -24.39 -1.59
N GLY A 161 2.10 -23.96 -2.29
CA GLY A 161 2.60 -24.57 -3.52
C GLY A 161 3.90 -23.95 -4.01
N ASP A 162 4.38 -24.40 -5.17
CA ASP A 162 5.69 -24.03 -5.71
C ASP A 162 5.65 -22.79 -6.63
N SER A 163 4.47 -22.23 -6.93
CA SER A 163 4.34 -21.04 -7.76
C SER A 163 4.26 -19.76 -6.94
N SER A 164 4.63 -18.62 -7.55
CA SER A 164 4.44 -17.29 -6.93
C SER A 164 2.96 -16.97 -6.66
N GLU A 165 2.06 -17.60 -7.40
CA GLU A 165 0.61 -17.43 -7.27
C GLU A 165 0.02 -18.22 -6.08
N ASP A 166 0.78 -19.16 -5.52
CA ASP A 166 0.40 -20.00 -4.38
C ASP A 166 0.83 -19.38 -3.05
N THR A 167 0.94 -18.05 -3.00
CA THR A 167 1.32 -17.31 -1.80
C THR A 167 0.15 -16.51 -1.25
N LEU A 168 0.08 -16.37 0.06
CA LEU A 168 -0.97 -15.60 0.73
C LEU A 168 -0.94 -14.13 0.29
N TRP A 169 0.26 -13.59 0.04
CA TRP A 169 0.45 -12.27 -0.56
C TRP A 169 -0.30 -12.17 -1.89
N TYR A 170 -0.06 -13.11 -2.80
CA TYR A 170 -0.70 -13.10 -4.12
C TYR A 170 -2.23 -13.22 -4.03
N LYS A 171 -2.76 -14.14 -3.22
CA LYS A 171 -4.22 -14.34 -3.11
C LYS A 171 -4.95 -13.10 -2.56
N VAL A 172 -4.30 -12.29 -1.73
CA VAL A 172 -4.97 -11.18 -1.02
C VAL A 172 -4.62 -9.80 -1.56
N PHE A 173 -3.37 -9.56 -1.97
CA PHE A 173 -2.85 -8.21 -2.26
C PHE A 173 -2.28 -8.03 -3.65
N ASP A 174 -2.06 -9.11 -4.39
CA ASP A 174 -1.47 -9.08 -5.73
C ASP A 174 -2.21 -10.02 -6.69
N TYR A 175 -3.52 -10.15 -6.49
CA TYR A 175 -4.34 -11.12 -7.21
C TYR A 175 -4.49 -10.69 -8.66
N GLN A 176 -3.67 -11.24 -9.55
CA GLN A 176 -3.81 -11.01 -10.98
C GLN A 176 -4.96 -11.85 -11.53
N SER A 177 -6.15 -11.28 -11.57
CA SER A 177 -7.12 -11.74 -12.55
C SER A 177 -6.69 -11.28 -13.93
N HIS A 178 -6.09 -12.18 -14.71
CA HIS A 178 -6.09 -12.17 -16.18
C HIS A 178 -6.52 -10.84 -16.83
N GLY A 179 -5.61 -9.86 -16.78
CA GLY A 179 -5.69 -8.60 -17.49
C GLY A 179 -6.69 -7.59 -16.93
N ALA A 180 -6.16 -6.45 -16.50
CA ALA A 180 -6.74 -5.19 -16.94
C ALA A 180 -6.87 -5.28 -18.47
N ASN A 181 -8.07 -5.58 -18.96
CA ASN A 181 -8.28 -5.54 -20.39
C ASN A 181 -8.00 -4.10 -20.83
N ILE A 182 -7.13 -3.95 -21.82
CA ILE A 182 -6.76 -2.67 -22.44
C ILE A 182 -7.99 -1.95 -23.06
N ASP A 183 -9.16 -2.58 -23.02
CA ASP A 183 -10.44 -2.08 -23.51
C ASP A 183 -11.21 -1.17 -22.53
N GLY A 184 -10.67 -0.90 -21.33
CA GLY A 184 -11.30 0.00 -20.37
C GLY A 184 -12.41 -0.63 -19.53
N THR A 185 -12.59 -1.96 -19.58
CA THR A 185 -13.42 -2.68 -18.63
C THR A 185 -12.64 -2.95 -17.34
N LEU A 186 -13.17 -2.47 -16.21
CA LEU A 186 -12.66 -2.77 -14.86
C LEU A 186 -13.04 -4.22 -14.50
N ASN A 187 -12.32 -5.20 -15.06
CA ASN A 187 -12.44 -6.60 -14.65
C ASN A 187 -11.33 -6.86 -13.63
N GLY A 188 -11.69 -6.91 -12.35
CA GLY A 188 -10.72 -7.06 -11.27
C GLY A 188 -11.32 -6.66 -9.93
N THR A 189 -10.50 -6.63 -8.89
CA THR A 189 -10.84 -6.24 -7.53
C THR A 189 -9.71 -5.40 -6.98
N ALA A 190 -9.93 -4.69 -5.87
CA ALA A 190 -8.84 -3.98 -5.20
C ALA A 190 -7.80 -4.91 -4.56
N ARG A 191 -7.93 -6.24 -4.70
CA ARG A 191 -6.85 -7.21 -4.44
C ARG A 191 -5.73 -7.08 -5.47
N SER A 192 -5.99 -6.58 -6.68
CA SER A 192 -4.95 -6.23 -7.65
C SER A 192 -4.54 -4.76 -7.49
N PRO A 193 -3.24 -4.46 -7.38
CA PRO A 193 -2.75 -3.09 -7.32
C PRO A 193 -3.00 -2.33 -8.65
N GLU A 194 -2.94 -3.01 -9.80
CA GLU A 194 -3.27 -2.44 -11.11
C GLU A 194 -4.73 -2.01 -11.20
N PHE A 195 -5.65 -2.86 -10.74
CA PHE A 195 -7.06 -2.54 -10.71
C PHE A 195 -7.33 -1.35 -9.80
N LEU A 196 -6.73 -1.33 -8.60
CA LEU A 196 -6.90 -0.22 -7.67
C LEU A 196 -6.43 1.11 -8.29
N LYS A 197 -5.27 1.10 -8.95
CA LYS A 197 -4.77 2.27 -9.70
C LYS A 197 -5.75 2.74 -10.78
N GLN A 198 -6.30 1.81 -11.56
CA GLN A 198 -7.28 2.15 -12.61
C GLN A 198 -8.57 2.71 -11.99
N HIS A 199 -9.04 2.11 -10.89
CA HIS A 199 -10.22 2.56 -10.16
C HIS A 199 -10.05 3.97 -9.62
N LEU A 200 -8.89 4.32 -9.05
CA LEU A 200 -8.55 5.69 -8.63
C LEU A 200 -8.75 6.69 -9.77
N SER A 201 -8.30 6.33 -10.98
CA SER A 201 -8.36 7.17 -12.17
C SER A 201 -9.79 7.30 -12.72
N VAL A 202 -10.53 6.19 -12.81
CA VAL A 202 -11.89 6.15 -13.37
C VAL A 202 -12.89 6.87 -12.46
N MET A 203 -12.79 6.67 -11.15
CA MET A 203 -13.68 7.27 -10.16
C MET A 203 -13.29 8.72 -9.78
N ASN A 204 -12.24 9.27 -10.41
CA ASN A 204 -11.80 10.65 -10.24
C ASN A 204 -11.34 10.99 -8.81
N TYR A 205 -10.61 10.08 -8.15
CA TYR A 205 -9.87 10.37 -6.91
C TYR A 205 -8.60 11.17 -7.24
N SER A 206 -8.79 12.40 -7.72
CA SER A 206 -7.76 13.18 -8.39
C SER A 206 -6.57 13.54 -7.49
N SER A 207 -6.77 13.70 -6.18
CA SER A 207 -5.68 14.00 -5.25
C SER A 207 -4.79 12.77 -5.04
N LEU A 208 -5.40 11.58 -4.92
CA LEU A 208 -4.67 10.32 -4.84
C LEU A 208 -3.89 10.03 -6.12
N VAL A 209 -4.51 10.21 -7.29
CA VAL A 209 -3.81 10.05 -8.58
C VAL A 209 -2.58 10.95 -8.67
N LYS A 210 -2.73 12.25 -8.35
CA LYS A 210 -1.59 13.19 -8.34
C LYS A 210 -0.52 12.81 -7.32
N ALA A 211 -0.92 12.33 -6.15
CA ALA A 211 0.02 11.96 -5.10
C ALA A 211 0.84 10.71 -5.48
N GLU A 212 0.21 9.71 -6.08
CA GLU A 212 0.87 8.52 -6.62
C GLU A 212 1.81 8.90 -7.77
N GLU A 213 1.35 9.68 -8.76
CA GLU A 213 2.19 10.18 -9.86
C GLU A 213 3.40 10.98 -9.36
N GLY A 214 3.18 11.85 -8.37
CA GLY A 214 4.25 12.62 -7.72
C GLY A 214 5.26 11.71 -7.00
N SER A 215 4.81 10.63 -6.38
CA SER A 215 5.66 9.67 -5.65
C SER A 215 6.62 8.93 -6.59
N MET A 216 6.20 8.70 -7.83
CA MET A 216 7.07 8.11 -8.87
C MET A 216 8.24 9.03 -9.25
N SER A 217 8.08 10.34 -9.09
CA SER A 217 9.11 11.33 -9.41
C SER A 217 10.16 11.53 -8.30
N TRP A 218 9.98 10.89 -7.13
CA TRP A 218 10.86 11.07 -5.97
C TRP A 218 12.28 10.54 -6.16
N THR A 219 12.54 9.76 -7.21
CA THR A 219 13.79 9.01 -7.41
C THR A 219 14.66 9.47 -8.59
N ASN A 220 14.87 10.78 -8.78
CA ASN A 220 15.96 11.27 -9.65
C ASN A 220 17.38 11.13 -9.04
N GLY A 221 17.57 10.25 -8.07
CA GLY A 221 18.88 9.99 -7.46
C GLY A 221 19.01 8.53 -7.05
N ALA A 222 19.87 7.79 -7.75
CA ALA A 222 20.13 6.37 -7.55
C ALA A 222 20.38 6.04 -6.07
N LYS A 223 19.52 5.22 -5.46
CA LYS A 223 19.72 4.81 -4.07
C LYS A 223 19.40 3.33 -3.84
N ASN A 224 20.47 2.64 -3.43
CA ASN A 224 20.52 1.26 -2.96
C ASN A 224 19.45 0.95 -1.90
N ARG A 225 18.56 -0.02 -2.18
CA ARG A 225 17.92 -1.07 -1.34
C ARG A 225 17.43 -0.79 0.10
N SER A 226 17.56 0.39 0.67
CA SER A 226 16.83 0.83 1.87
C SER A 226 17.13 2.31 2.07
N HIS A 227 16.10 3.12 2.23
CA HIS A 227 16.31 4.49 2.66
C HIS A 227 16.06 4.58 4.14
N LYS A 228 17.08 4.96 4.90
CA LYS A 228 16.84 5.56 6.21
C LYS A 228 16.00 6.79 5.97
N ILE A 229 14.80 6.79 6.54
CA ILE A 229 13.96 7.97 6.64
C ILE A 229 14.81 8.96 7.43
N THR A 230 15.43 9.89 6.73
CA THR A 230 15.69 11.18 7.35
C THR A 230 14.29 11.72 7.50
N ARG A 231 13.71 11.58 8.70
CA ARG A 231 12.61 12.48 9.08
C ARG A 231 13.11 13.84 8.62
N PHE A 232 12.26 14.64 7.99
CA PHE A 232 12.50 16.07 8.05
C PHE A 232 12.47 16.41 9.55
N GLU A 233 13.59 16.20 10.25
CA GLU A 233 13.96 17.03 11.36
C GLU A 233 13.83 18.41 10.76
N SER A 234 12.81 19.12 11.22
CA SER A 234 12.69 20.53 10.95
C SER A 234 14.04 21.14 11.28
N LYS A 235 14.87 21.40 10.26
CA LYS A 235 16.01 22.32 10.38
C LYS A 235 15.53 23.75 10.69
N TYR A 236 14.23 23.94 10.87
CA TYR A 236 13.64 25.12 11.44
C TYR A 236 13.75 25.04 12.96
N GLU A 237 14.92 25.45 13.46
CA GLU A 237 14.94 26.17 14.73
C GLU A 237 13.76 27.13 14.73
N VAL A 238 12.83 26.92 15.65
CA VAL A 238 11.92 27.97 16.08
C VAL A 238 12.83 29.09 16.55
N LYS A 239 13.08 30.09 15.70
CA LYS A 239 13.66 31.36 16.12
C LYS A 239 12.71 31.91 17.17
N LYS A 240 13.00 31.60 18.44
CA LYS A 240 12.39 32.27 19.59
C LYS A 240 12.58 33.76 19.33
N LYS A 241 11.46 34.44 19.09
CA LYS A 241 11.38 35.88 18.91
C LYS A 241 12.27 36.54 19.96
N LYS A 242 13.16 37.43 19.49
CA LYS A 242 13.75 38.50 20.31
C LYS A 242 12.64 39.08 21.18
N LYS A 243 12.75 38.89 22.51
CA LYS A 243 12.12 39.83 23.43
C LYS A 243 12.98 41.09 23.38
N LEU A 244 12.44 42.09 22.69
CA LEU A 244 12.71 43.49 22.98
C LEU A 244 12.25 43.74 24.42
N THR A 245 13.20 44.03 25.30
CA THR A 245 13.15 45.00 26.40
C THR A 245 14.59 45.25 26.81
#